data_AF-A0A9E3L639-F1
#
_entry.id   AF-A0A9E3L639-F1
#
_cell.length_a   1.000
_cell.length_b   1.000
_cell.length_c   1.000
_cell.angle_alpha   90.00
_cell.angle_beta   90.00
_cell.angle_gamma   90.00
#
_symmetry.space_group_name_H-M   'P 1'
#
loop_
_entity.id
_entity.type
_entity.pdbx_description
1 polymer ?
#
loop_
_entity_poly.entity_id
_entity_poly.type
_entity_poly.pdbx_seq_one_letter_code
_entity_poly.pdbx_strand_id
1 'polypeptide(L)' 'ASTFALGVQWHAEYDPQRNPINRALFVAFGEALLARAKAA' A
#
# COMPACT_ATOMS: atom_id res chain seq x y z
N ALA A 1 -9.54 -14.44 0.93
CA ALA A 1 -8.62 -13.34 1.27
C ALA A 1 -8.95 -12.16 0.38
N SER A 2 -9.14 -10.96 0.92
CA SER A 2 -9.26 -9.74 0.11
C SER A 2 -7.97 -9.55 -0.69
N THR A 3 -8.07 -9.49 -2.02
CA THR A 3 -6.93 -9.21 -2.89
C THR A 3 -6.68 -7.71 -2.93
N PHE A 4 -5.41 -7.31 -3.08
CA PHE A 4 -5.02 -5.90 -3.18
C PHE A 4 -4.49 -5.63 -4.58
N ALA A 5 -5.13 -4.72 -5.31
CA ALA A 5 -4.68 -4.22 -6.60
C ALA A 5 -5.09 -2.76 -6.72
N LEU A 6 -4.12 -1.86 -6.83
CA LEU A 6 -4.33 -0.42 -6.93
C LEU A 6 -3.23 0.20 -7.79
N GLY A 7 -3.62 1.01 -8.77
CA GLY A 7 -2.72 1.86 -9.55
C GLY A 7 -3.07 3.32 -9.30
N VAL A 8 -2.05 4.18 -9.22
CA VAL A 8 -2.21 5.63 -9.07
C VAL A 8 -1.46 6.34 -10.18
N GLN A 9 -1.97 7.51 -10.58
CA GLN A 9 -1.38 8.27 -11.69
C GLN A 9 -0.21 9.17 -11.26
N TRP A 10 -0.12 9.49 -9.96
CA TRP A 10 0.89 10.37 -9.39
C TRP A 10 2.05 9.58 -8.76
N HIS A 11 3.11 10.30 -8.40
CA HIS A 11 4.26 9.76 -7.68
C HIS A 11 3.93 9.57 -6.19
N ALA A 12 3.36 8.43 -5.83
CA ALA A 12 3.05 8.10 -4.44
C ALA A 12 4.29 7.98 -3.56
N GLU A 13 5.45 7.69 -4.16
CA GLU A 13 6.75 7.63 -3.51
C GLU A 13 7.31 9.00 -3.10
N TYR A 14 6.71 10.11 -3.56
CA TYR A 14 7.16 11.45 -3.17
C TYR A 14 6.69 11.79 -1.74
N ASP A 15 7.67 11.96 -0.84
CA ASP A 15 7.52 12.27 0.59
C ASP A 15 6.32 11.57 1.29
N PRO A 16 6.27 10.22 1.30
CA PRO A 16 5.21 9.47 1.96
C PRO A 16 5.25 9.59 3.48
N GLN A 17 6.29 10.20 4.05
CA GLN A 17 6.38 10.46 5.49
C GLN A 17 5.51 11.66 5.89
N ARG A 18 5.38 12.66 5.00
CA ARG A 18 4.58 13.87 5.26
C ARG A 18 3.26 13.89 4.52
N ASN A 19 3.14 13.23 3.37
CA ASN A 19 1.88 13.13 2.65
C ASN A 19 1.01 11.99 3.24
N PRO A 20 -0.10 12.29 3.92
CA PRO A 20 -0.90 11.28 4.59
C PRO A 20 -1.58 10.30 3.62
N ILE A 21 -1.87 10.74 2.39
CA ILE A 21 -2.46 9.88 1.35
C ILE A 21 -1.41 8.86 0.90
N ASN A 22 -0.22 9.31 0.54
CA ASN A 22 0.88 8.44 0.11
C ASN A 22 1.27 7.45 1.21
N ARG A 23 1.33 7.91 2.48
CA ARG A 23 1.57 7.03 3.63
C ARG A 23 0.54 5.90 3.71
N ALA A 24 -0.74 6.24 3.59
CA ALA A 24 -1.82 5.27 3.70
C ALA A 24 -1.76 4.19 2.62
N LEU A 25 -1.40 4.56 1.38
CA LEU A 25 -1.22 3.60 0.28
C LEU A 25 -0.16 2.54 0.60
N PHE A 26 1.02 2.96 1.08
CA PHE A 26 2.10 2.03 1.41
C PHE A 26 1.79 1.17 2.63
N VAL A 27 1.11 1.72 3.65
CA VAL A 27 0.65 0.93 4.81
C VAL A 27 -0.32 -0.16 4.37
N ALA A 28 -1.34 0.19 3.59
CA ALA A 28 -2.35 -0.77 3.13
C ALA A 28 -1.74 -1.85 2.20
N PHE A 29 -0.81 -1.47 1.33
CA PHE A 29 -0.08 -2.42 0.49
C PHE A 29 0.77 -3.39 1.33
N GLY A 30 1.48 -2.89 2.35
CA GLY A 30 2.27 -3.71 3.27
C GLY A 30 1.40 -4.71 4.05
N GLU A 31 0.25 -4.27 4.56
CA GLU A 31 -0.74 -5.14 5.22
C GLU A 31 -1.23 -6.26 4.29
N ALA A 32 -1.51 -5.93 3.02
CA ALA A 32 -1.92 -6.91 2.02
C ALA A 32 -0.83 -7.96 1.73
N LEU A 33 0.44 -7.54 1.65
CA LEU A 33 1.57 -8.46 1.48
C LEU A 33 1.69 -9.42 2.67
N LEU A 34 1.59 -8.91 3.90
CA LEU A 34 1.64 -9.74 5.11
C LEU A 34 0.46 -10.73 5.17
N ALA A 35 -0.75 -10.28 4.83
CA ALA A 35 -1.91 -11.15 4.75
C ALA A 35 -1.73 -12.25 3.69
N ARG A 36 -1.17 -11.91 2.53
CA ARG A 36 -0.88 -12.87 1.45
C ARG A 36 0.18 -13.90 1.86
N ALA A 37 1.23 -13.47 2.55
CA ALA A 37 2.30 -14.33 3.03
C ALA A 37 1.80 -15.33 4.09
N LYS A 38 0.91 -14.90 4.98
CA LYS A 38 0.26 -15.79 5.97
C LYS A 38 -0.69 -16.83 5.36
N ALA A 39 -1.21 -16.55 4.17
CA ALA A 39 -2.14 -17.43 3.46
C ALA A 39 -1.47 -18.36 2.45
N ALA A 40 -0.14 -18.26 2.28
CA ALA A 40 0.67 -19.18 1.48
C ALA A 40 1.21 -20.30 2.37
#